data_AF-A0A3C1T3Y7-F1
#
_entry.id   AF-A0A3C1T3Y7-F1
#
_cell.length_a   1.000
_cell.length_b   1.000
_cell.length_c   1.000
_cell.angle_alpha   90.00
_cell.angle_beta   90.00
_cell.angle_gamma   90.00
#
_symmetry.space_group_name_H-M   'P 1'
#
loop_
_entity.id
_entity.type
_entity.pdbx_description
1 polymer ?
#
loop_
_entity_poly.entity_id
_entity_poly.type
_entity_poly.pdbx_seq_one_letter_code
_entity_poly.pdbx_strand_id
1 'polypeptide(L)'
;TSTISTDAVVKYGSELVVENPNFKKIRETVDWLDKYNDKEYSLNLNKYKEEQKVLKAKVAELDKLYKLNKDLSVKNTEADQAILNEAKDKLEKNNQWLKRVSGDIYIDETVKVMYNMIGQSNTAKSN
;
A
#
# COMPACT_ATOMS: atom_id res chain seq x y z
N THR A 1 -18.38 -22.99 -12.67
CA THR A 1 -17.28 -22.91 -11.68
C THR A 1 -16.16 -22.11 -12.31
N SER A 2 -15.66 -21.06 -11.66
CA SER A 2 -14.60 -20.22 -12.24
C SER A 2 -13.30 -21.02 -12.39
N THR A 3 -12.73 -21.07 -13.58
CA THR A 3 -11.51 -21.82 -13.96
C THR A 3 -10.23 -21.02 -13.69
N ILE A 4 -10.20 -20.25 -12.60
CA ILE A 4 -9.04 -19.42 -12.27
C ILE A 4 -7.94 -20.31 -11.67
N SER A 5 -6.73 -20.25 -12.22
CA SER A 5 -5.57 -20.97 -11.66
C SER A 5 -4.96 -20.17 -10.52
N THR A 6 -5.07 -20.67 -9.28
CA THR A 6 -4.51 -20.01 -8.09
C THR A 6 -2.99 -19.84 -8.21
N ASP A 7 -2.27 -20.85 -8.70
CA ASP A 7 -0.81 -20.78 -8.84
C ASP A 7 -0.38 -19.70 -9.84
N ALA A 8 -1.12 -19.55 -10.93
CA ALA A 8 -0.84 -18.50 -11.92
C ALA A 8 -1.06 -17.10 -11.33
N VAL A 9 -2.10 -16.93 -10.52
CA VAL A 9 -2.41 -15.66 -9.83
C VAL A 9 -1.34 -15.32 -8.80
N VAL A 10 -0.91 -16.29 -7.99
CA VAL A 10 0.14 -16.11 -6.98
C VAL A 10 1.47 -15.75 -7.64
N LYS A 11 1.82 -16.43 -8.74
CA LYS A 11 3.03 -16.13 -9.50
C LYS A 11 3.01 -14.69 -10.03
N TYR A 12 1.93 -14.30 -10.69
CA TYR A 12 1.77 -12.95 -11.22
C TYR A 12 1.85 -11.87 -10.12
N GLY A 13 1.17 -12.08 -8.99
CA GLY A 13 1.25 -11.16 -7.85
C GLY A 13 2.66 -11.05 -7.26
N SER A 14 3.40 -12.17 -7.22
CA SER A 14 4.79 -12.19 -6.76
C SER A 14 5.72 -11.43 -7.70
N GLU A 15 5.53 -11.57 -9.02
CA GLU A 15 6.27 -10.83 -10.03
C GLU A 15 6.06 -9.31 -9.90
N LEU A 16 4.81 -8.86 -9.73
CA LEU A 16 4.49 -7.46 -9.50
C LEU A 16 5.23 -6.87 -8.28
N VAL A 17 5.26 -7.61 -7.17
CA VAL A 17 5.95 -7.17 -5.94
C VAL A 17 7.47 -7.15 -6.13
N VAL A 18 8.03 -8.08 -6.90
CA VAL A 18 9.48 -8.15 -7.17
C VAL A 18 9.92 -7.04 -8.13
N GLU A 19 9.14 -6.76 -9.17
CA GLU A 19 9.46 -5.76 -10.17
C GLU A 19 9.28 -4.33 -9.66
N ASN A 20 8.39 -4.12 -8.69
CA ASN A 20 8.14 -2.80 -8.15
C ASN A 20 9.28 -2.34 -7.20
N PRO A 21 10.03 -1.27 -7.57
CA PRO A 21 11.18 -0.82 -6.80
C PRO A 21 10.81 -0.27 -5.41
N ASN A 22 9.57 0.18 -5.21
CA ASN A 22 9.13 0.65 -3.90
C ASN A 22 9.00 -0.50 -2.90
N PHE A 23 8.49 -1.67 -3.32
CA PHE A 23 8.43 -2.86 -2.46
C PHE A 23 9.81 -3.37 -2.06
N LYS A 24 10.78 -3.29 -2.97
CA LYS A 24 12.18 -3.58 -2.65
C LYS A 24 12.69 -2.67 -1.53
N LYS A 25 12.50 -1.35 -1.66
CA LYS A 25 12.91 -0.37 -0.65
C LYS A 25 12.15 -0.50 0.68
N ILE A 26 10.86 -0.84 0.62
CA ILE A 26 10.05 -1.15 1.81
C ILE A 26 10.68 -2.30 2.56
N ARG A 27 10.98 -3.42 1.88
CA ARG A 27 11.64 -4.58 2.49
C ARG A 27 12.98 -4.19 3.13
N GLU A 28 13.85 -3.52 2.38
CA GLU A 28 15.16 -3.07 2.88
C GLU A 28 15.03 -2.16 4.11
N THR A 29 14.02 -1.28 4.15
CA THR A 29 13.78 -0.37 5.27
C THR A 29 13.20 -1.11 6.48
N VAL A 30 12.29 -2.06 6.26
CA VAL A 30 11.74 -2.90 7.32
C VAL A 30 12.82 -3.78 7.93
N ASP A 31 13.66 -4.43 7.11
CA ASP A 31 14.79 -5.23 7.57
C ASP A 31 15.80 -4.39 8.39
N TRP A 32 15.99 -3.12 7.99
CA TRP A 32 16.80 -2.19 8.76
C TRP A 32 16.16 -1.83 10.10
N LEU A 33 14.85 -1.56 10.12
CA LEU A 33 14.11 -1.23 11.34
C LEU A 33 14.09 -2.39 12.33
N ASP A 34 13.94 -3.62 11.84
CA ASP A 34 13.96 -4.84 12.64
C ASP A 34 15.31 -4.98 13.36
N LYS A 35 16.42 -4.89 12.62
CA LYS A 35 17.78 -4.87 13.18
C LYS A 35 18.03 -3.70 14.12
N TYR A 36 17.43 -2.55 13.84
CA TYR A 36 17.57 -1.36 14.67
C TYR A 36 16.81 -1.48 16.00
N ASN A 37 15.75 -2.29 16.05
CA ASN A 37 14.95 -2.49 17.25
C ASN A 37 15.72 -3.21 18.36
N ASP A 38 16.60 -4.16 17.99
CA ASP A 38 17.40 -4.96 18.93
C ASP A 38 18.69 -4.26 19.39
N LYS A 39 18.93 -3.01 18.97
CA LYS A 39 20.17 -2.32 19.28
C LYS A 39 20.23 -1.83 20.73
N GLU A 40 21.42 -1.77 21.29
CA GLU A 40 21.66 -1.05 22.54
C GLU A 40 21.60 0.47 22.34
N TYR A 41 20.98 1.18 23.30
CA TYR A 41 20.88 2.63 23.27
C TYR A 41 22.01 3.29 24.05
N SER A 42 22.63 4.29 23.44
CA SER A 42 23.64 5.10 24.11
C SER A 42 23.02 5.96 25.22
N LEU A 43 23.62 5.93 26.41
CA LEU A 43 23.29 6.85 27.52
C LEU A 43 23.79 8.29 27.28
N ASN A 44 24.66 8.51 26.29
CA ASN A 44 25.04 9.86 25.87
C ASN A 44 23.87 10.52 25.12
N LEU A 45 23.37 11.64 25.66
CA LEU A 45 22.22 12.37 25.13
C LEU A 45 22.40 12.84 23.68
N ASN A 46 23.59 13.31 23.30
CA ASN A 46 23.83 13.79 21.94
C ASN A 46 23.79 12.63 20.96
N LYS A 47 24.44 11.51 21.29
CA LYS A 47 24.39 10.28 20.47
C LYS A 47 22.96 9.76 20.35
N TYR A 48 22.19 9.72 21.45
CA TYR A 48 20.79 9.31 21.42
C TYR A 48 19.93 10.22 20.52
N LYS A 49 20.11 11.54 20.57
CA LYS A 49 19.39 12.48 19.71
C LYS A 49 19.69 12.26 18.23
N GLU A 50 20.94 12.00 17.87
CA GLU A 50 21.30 11.70 16.47
C GLU A 50 20.70 10.37 16.00
N GLU A 51 20.76 9.34 16.83
CA GLU A 51 20.11 8.05 16.56
C GLU A 51 18.59 8.19 16.34
N GLN A 52 17.92 9.00 17.17
CA GLN A 52 16.49 9.29 17.01
C GLN A 52 16.18 10.04 15.70
N LYS A 53 17.05 10.94 15.25
CA LYS A 53 16.89 11.61 13.95
C LYS A 53 16.98 10.61 12.80
N VAL A 54 17.95 9.70 12.84
CA VAL A 54 18.11 8.64 11.82
C VAL A 54 16.87 7.74 11.77
N LEU A 55 16.37 7.30 12.93
CA LEU A 55 15.14 6.51 13.02
C LEU A 55 13.95 7.25 12.41
N LYS A 56 13.72 8.51 12.81
CA LYS A 56 12.62 9.33 12.28
C LYS A 56 12.73 9.53 10.77
N ALA A 57 13.95 9.73 10.25
CA ALA A 57 14.18 9.86 8.82
C ALA A 57 13.83 8.56 8.07
N LYS A 58 14.19 7.40 8.63
CA LYS A 58 13.88 6.08 8.06
C LYS A 58 12.38 5.77 8.08
N VAL A 59 11.68 6.09 9.17
CA VAL A 59 10.21 5.96 9.25
C VAL A 59 9.53 6.89 8.24
N ALA A 60 9.98 8.15 8.14
CA ALA A 60 9.42 9.10 7.17
C ALA A 60 9.71 8.71 5.71
N GLU A 61 10.82 8.03 5.43
CA GLU A 61 11.11 7.42 4.13
C GLU A 61 10.11 6.30 3.84
N LEU A 62 9.89 5.41 4.81
CA LEU A 62 8.93 4.30 4.71
C LEU A 62 7.50 4.78 4.43
N ASP A 63 7.03 5.81 5.15
CA ASP A 63 5.71 6.41 4.97
C ASP A 63 5.49 6.99 3.56
N LYS A 64 6.56 7.41 2.90
CA LYS A 64 6.50 7.88 1.50
C LYS A 64 6.46 6.72 0.53
N LEU A 65 7.17 5.63 0.80
CA LEU A 65 7.20 4.45 -0.06
C LEU A 65 5.84 3.74 -0.14
N TYR A 66 5.03 3.84 0.91
CA TYR A 66 3.65 3.31 0.90
C TYR A 66 2.69 4.14 0.05
N LYS A 67 3.10 5.33 -0.41
CA LYS A 67 2.28 6.20 -1.23
C LYS A 67 2.59 6.02 -2.70
N LEU A 68 1.56 5.97 -3.52
CA LEU A 68 1.67 5.97 -4.96
C LEU A 68 2.11 7.34 -5.48
N ASN A 69 2.90 7.34 -6.55
CA ASN A 69 3.22 8.57 -7.29
C ASN A 69 2.02 9.10 -8.06
N LYS A 70 1.11 8.21 -8.45
CA LYS A 70 -0.13 8.52 -9.15
C LYS A 70 -1.28 7.83 -8.42
N ASP A 71 -2.17 8.65 -7.88
CA ASP A 71 -3.35 8.18 -7.15
C ASP A 71 -4.30 7.36 -8.04
N LEU A 72 -4.88 6.33 -7.42
CA LEU A 72 -6.00 5.57 -7.96
C LEU A 72 -7.25 6.44 -8.04
N SER A 73 -8.08 6.20 -9.05
CA SER A 73 -9.40 6.81 -9.15
C SER A 73 -10.38 6.07 -8.24
N VAL A 74 -10.50 6.52 -7.00
CA VAL A 74 -11.43 5.96 -6.00
C VAL A 74 -12.54 6.96 -5.75
N LYS A 75 -13.79 6.50 -5.89
CA LYS A 75 -14.98 7.31 -5.66
C LYS A 75 -16.03 6.50 -4.91
N ASN A 76 -16.87 7.21 -4.16
CA ASN A 76 -18.07 6.62 -3.58
C ASN A 76 -19.06 6.23 -4.67
N THR A 77 -19.98 5.33 -4.32
CA THR A 77 -21.18 5.13 -5.13
C THR A 77 -22.10 6.35 -5.03
N GLU A 78 -23.02 6.50 -5.98
CA GLU A 78 -23.99 7.61 -5.97
C GLU A 78 -24.88 7.57 -4.73
N ALA A 79 -25.29 6.37 -4.30
CA ALA A 79 -26.11 6.17 -3.12
C ALA A 79 -25.37 6.60 -1.83
N ASP A 80 -24.11 6.19 -1.68
CA ASP A 80 -23.30 6.57 -0.51
C ASP A 80 -23.00 8.08 -0.50
N GLN A 81 -22.75 8.66 -1.68
CA GLN A 81 -22.47 10.09 -1.81
C GLN A 81 -23.67 10.94 -1.37
N ALA A 82 -24.90 10.53 -1.69
CA ALA A 82 -26.11 11.21 -1.25
C ALA A 82 -26.19 11.28 0.28
N ILE A 83 -25.95 10.16 0.97
CA ILE A 83 -25.96 10.08 2.44
C ILE A 83 -24.84 10.92 3.06
N LEU A 84 -23.64 10.91 2.47
CA LEU A 84 -22.51 11.69 2.97
C LEU A 84 -22.73 13.20 2.85
N ASN A 85 -23.44 13.65 1.82
CA ASN A 85 -23.72 15.08 1.62
C ASN A 85 -24.65 15.67 2.68
N GLU A 86 -25.47 14.85 3.35
CA GLU A 86 -26.35 15.28 4.44
C GLU A 86 -25.59 15.58 5.74
N ALA A 87 -24.36 15.08 5.89
CA ALA A 87 -23.57 15.20 7.12
C ALA A 87 -22.13 15.64 6.81
N LYS A 88 -21.84 16.93 7.01
CA LYS A 88 -20.56 17.57 6.70
C LYS A 88 -19.35 16.89 7.36
N ASP A 89 -19.48 16.47 8.62
CA ASP A 89 -18.42 15.78 9.36
C ASP A 89 -18.09 14.39 8.78
N LYS A 90 -19.12 13.66 8.32
CA LYS A 90 -18.95 12.38 7.63
C LYS A 90 -18.30 12.56 6.26
N LEU A 91 -18.71 13.58 5.52
CA LEU A 91 -18.10 13.90 4.22
C LEU A 91 -16.61 14.19 4.35
N GLU A 92 -16.20 14.98 5.36
CA GLU A 92 -14.79 15.29 5.58
C GLU A 92 -13.97 14.04 5.92
N LYS A 93 -14.46 13.20 6.85
CA LYS A 93 -13.83 11.91 7.19
C LYS A 93 -13.72 10.99 5.97
N ASN A 94 -14.76 10.95 5.15
CA ASN A 94 -14.76 10.16 3.92
C ASN A 94 -13.72 10.66 2.92
N ASN A 95 -13.58 11.97 2.73
CA ASN A 95 -12.57 12.53 1.84
C ASN A 95 -11.15 12.21 2.31
N GLN A 96 -10.89 12.26 3.62
CA GLN A 96 -9.60 11.84 4.19
C GLN A 96 -9.35 10.35 3.96
N TRP A 97 -10.37 9.52 4.13
CA TRP A 97 -10.28 8.08 3.88
C TRP A 97 -10.02 7.78 2.39
N LEU A 98 -10.77 8.39 1.47
CA LEU A 98 -10.57 8.23 0.03
C LEU A 98 -9.16 8.65 -0.38
N LYS A 99 -8.64 9.77 0.13
CA LYS A 99 -7.28 10.23 -0.14
C LYS A 99 -6.20 9.24 0.36
N ARG A 100 -6.44 8.58 1.50
CA ARG A 100 -5.53 7.55 2.01
C ARG A 100 -5.56 6.31 1.12
N VAL A 101 -6.76 5.88 0.73
CA VAL A 101 -6.98 4.69 -0.10
C VAL A 101 -6.47 4.89 -1.53
N SER A 102 -6.65 6.09 -2.10
CA SER A 102 -6.23 6.41 -3.47
C SER A 102 -4.72 6.33 -3.65
N GLY A 103 -3.96 6.64 -2.60
CA GLY A 103 -2.50 6.59 -2.61
C GLY A 103 -1.89 5.28 -2.14
N ASP A 104 -2.66 4.24 -1.80
CA ASP A 104 -2.12 3.05 -1.16
C ASP A 104 -1.48 2.06 -2.17
N ILE A 105 -0.18 1.80 -2.01
CA ILE A 105 0.57 0.91 -2.91
C ILE A 105 0.09 -0.53 -2.91
N TYR A 106 -0.39 -1.05 -1.78
CA TYR A 106 -0.87 -2.43 -1.69
C TYR A 106 -2.21 -2.60 -2.40
N ILE A 107 -3.06 -1.58 -2.32
CA ILE A 107 -4.34 -1.57 -3.05
C ILE A 107 -4.11 -1.53 -4.55
N ASP A 108 -3.14 -0.75 -5.04
CA ASP A 108 -2.78 -0.72 -6.48
C ASP A 108 -2.34 -2.10 -6.99
N GLU A 109 -1.42 -2.79 -6.29
CA GLU A 109 -1.01 -4.13 -6.70
C GLU A 109 -2.17 -5.14 -6.62
N THR A 110 -3.01 -5.05 -5.60
CA THR A 110 -4.19 -5.92 -5.46
C THR A 110 -5.16 -5.73 -6.63
N VAL A 111 -5.39 -4.49 -7.07
CA VAL A 111 -6.24 -4.17 -8.23
C VAL A 111 -5.67 -4.78 -9.51
N LYS A 112 -4.34 -4.73 -9.73
CA LYS A 112 -3.70 -5.37 -10.89
C LYS A 112 -3.87 -6.89 -10.87
N VAL A 113 -3.73 -7.52 -9.70
CA VAL A 113 -3.96 -8.97 -9.54
C VAL A 113 -5.43 -9.33 -9.84
N MET A 114 -6.39 -8.53 -9.35
CA MET A 114 -7.81 -8.74 -9.67
C MET A 114 -8.09 -8.59 -11.17
N TYR A 115 -7.50 -7.61 -11.86
CA TYR A 115 -7.64 -7.49 -13.31
C TYR A 115 -7.10 -8.71 -14.05
N ASN A 116 -5.97 -9.27 -13.61
CA ASN A 116 -5.42 -10.50 -14.16
C ASN A 116 -6.41 -11.67 -13.97
N MET A 117 -7.00 -11.83 -12.78
CA MET A 117 -8.01 -12.86 -12.51
C MET A 117 -9.26 -12.73 -13.39
N ILE A 118 -9.78 -11.50 -13.56
CA ILE A 118 -10.93 -11.22 -14.44
C ILE A 118 -10.58 -11.56 -15.90
N GLY A 119 -9.38 -11.18 -16.35
CA GLY A 119 -8.88 -11.52 -17.68
C GLY A 119 -8.85 -13.03 -17.93
N GLN A 120 -8.29 -13.81 -16.99
CA GLN A 120 -8.27 -15.28 -17.08
C GLN A 120 -9.70 -15.86 -17.15
N SER A 121 -10.63 -15.34 -16.35
CA SER A 121 -12.02 -15.80 -16.37
C SER A 121 -12.73 -15.51 -17.69
N ASN A 122 -12.39 -14.40 -18.37
CA ASN A 122 -13.03 -14.03 -19.63
C ASN A 122 -12.50 -14.89 -20.79
N THR A 123 -11.18 -15.12 -20.85
CA THR A 123 -10.56 -16.02 -21.85
C THR A 123 -11.09 -17.44 -21.72
N ALA A 124 -11.28 -17.94 -20.50
CA ALA A 124 -11.82 -19.28 -20.28
C ALA A 124 -13.31 -19.44 -20.64
N LYS A 125 -14.08 -18.36 -20.72
CA LYS A 125 -15.48 -18.38 -21.19
C LYS A 125 -15.60 -18.26 -22.72
N SER A 126 -14.56 -17.75 -23.38
CA SER A 126 -14.54 -17.53 -24.83
C SER A 126 -13.99 -18.73 -25.62
N ASN A 127 -13.48 -19.75 -24.94
CA ASN A 127 -13.03 -21.03 -25.52
C ASN A 127 -13.93 -22.17 -25.01
#